data_AF-A0A8J2RH12-F1
#
_entry.id   AF-A0A8J2RH12-F1
#
_cell.length_a   1.000
_cell.length_b   1.000
_cell.length_c   1.000
_cell.angle_alpha   90.00
_cell.angle_beta   90.00
_cell.angle_gamma   90.00
#
_symmetry.space_group_name_H-M   'P 1'
#
loop_
_entity.id
_entity.type
_entity.pdbx_description
1 polymer ?
#
loop_
_entity_poly.entity_id
_entity_poly.type
_entity_poly.pdbx_seq_one_letter_code
_entity_poly.pdbx_strand_id
1 'polypeptide(L)'
;MSVETVEPSPSTSKDDSIDFQPPKNLIDFIVSDMNALRIVEKEGFRSLLEGLVGKLKVKKRTFFTEKLKRDFSNSKTALCLALENATDVCTTADMWTAHRRSYIGMTAHWKGEDLKRRSACLAIRRVKDRHTFDVIAKIINDIHKEFNIVDKVNVMITDSGSNFLKAFKVFGGNEQTEDQDNLQNYEYGDCEDDDDVVFIDLDQIFQEHRAQEQTVENEDADSSDEDSENLE
;
A
#
# COMPACT_ATOMS: atom_id res chain seq x y z
N MET A 1 68.03 26.74 -32.98
CA MET A 1 67.53 27.10 -31.64
C MET A 1 66.05 27.40 -31.79
N SER A 2 65.22 26.39 -31.59
CA SER A 2 63.76 26.50 -31.67
C SER A 2 63.25 26.45 -30.23
N VAL A 3 62.57 27.51 -29.82
CA VAL A 3 61.96 27.64 -28.50
C VAL A 3 60.56 27.04 -28.61
N GLU A 4 60.35 25.86 -28.02
CA GLU A 4 59.00 25.31 -27.81
C GLU A 4 58.32 26.10 -26.70
N THR A 5 57.24 26.79 -27.04
CA THR A 5 56.31 27.38 -26.09
C THR A 5 55.45 26.28 -25.47
N VAL A 6 55.70 25.98 -24.20
CA VAL A 6 54.83 25.11 -23.39
C VAL A 6 53.57 25.90 -23.06
N GLU A 7 52.42 25.47 -23.58
CA GLU A 7 51.13 26.01 -23.16
C GLU A 7 50.85 25.64 -21.70
N PRO A 8 50.30 26.57 -20.89
CA PRO A 8 50.00 26.29 -19.49
C PRO A 8 48.83 25.31 -19.39
N SER A 9 49.02 24.26 -18.60
CA SER A 9 47.99 23.32 -18.19
C SER A 9 46.76 24.06 -17.62
N PRO A 10 45.52 23.68 -17.96
CA PRO A 10 44.36 24.32 -17.38
C PRO A 10 44.25 23.97 -15.89
N SER A 11 44.35 25.00 -15.05
CA SER A 11 44.09 24.89 -13.61
C SER A 11 42.60 25.01 -13.30
N THR A 12 42.10 23.98 -12.59
CA THR A 12 41.08 24.00 -11.53
C THR A 12 39.59 24.27 -11.82
N SER A 13 38.80 23.47 -11.07
CA SER A 13 37.45 23.68 -10.54
C SER A 13 36.25 23.23 -11.40
N LYS A 14 35.84 21.98 -11.19
CA LYS A 14 34.46 21.74 -10.79
C LYS A 14 34.52 21.33 -9.34
N ASP A 15 34.13 22.27 -8.48
CA ASP A 15 33.76 21.94 -7.12
C ASP A 15 32.56 21.00 -7.24
N ASP A 16 32.79 19.69 -7.11
CA ASP A 16 31.73 18.69 -6.93
C ASP A 16 31.13 18.88 -5.52
N SER A 17 30.75 20.11 -5.19
CA SER A 17 30.13 20.44 -3.92
C SER A 17 28.80 19.71 -3.91
N ILE A 18 28.73 18.63 -3.11
CA ILE A 18 27.46 17.98 -2.79
C ILE A 18 26.54 19.09 -2.28
N ASP A 19 25.46 19.37 -3.01
CA ASP A 19 24.40 20.29 -2.58
C ASP A 19 23.66 19.64 -1.41
N PHE A 20 24.32 19.66 -0.25
CA PHE A 20 23.80 19.10 0.97
C PHE A 20 22.81 20.10 1.54
N GLN A 21 21.53 19.70 1.54
CA GLN A 21 20.43 20.43 2.13
C GLN A 21 20.01 19.71 3.42
N PRO A 22 20.74 19.90 4.54
CA PRO A 22 20.64 19.04 5.73
C PRO A 22 19.20 18.77 6.20
N PRO A 23 18.28 19.75 6.24
CA PRO A 23 16.89 19.50 6.63
C PRO A 23 16.13 18.56 5.68
N LYS A 24 16.41 18.62 4.37
CA LYS A 24 15.77 17.76 3.36
C LYS A 24 16.41 16.37 3.39
N ASN A 25 17.73 16.29 3.26
CA ASN A 25 18.43 15.00 3.24
C ASN A 25 18.20 14.18 4.51
N LEU A 26 18.15 14.85 5.68
CA LEU A 26 17.89 14.14 6.95
C LEU A 26 16.44 13.67 7.07
N ILE A 27 15.44 14.42 6.59
CA ILE A 27 14.06 13.91 6.62
C ILE A 27 13.88 12.75 5.64
N ASP A 28 14.51 12.84 4.46
CA ASP A 28 14.49 11.78 3.45
C ASP A 28 15.11 10.49 4.01
N PHE A 29 16.28 10.59 4.67
CA PHE A 29 16.90 9.47 5.39
C PHE A 29 15.99 8.88 6.47
N ILE A 30 15.33 9.74 7.26
CA ILE A 30 14.44 9.29 8.34
C ILE A 30 13.25 8.51 7.77
N VAL A 31 12.64 9.01 6.70
CA VAL A 31 11.43 8.43 6.12
C VAL A 31 11.75 7.16 5.33
N SER A 32 12.75 7.21 4.44
CA SER A 32 13.11 6.08 3.57
C SER A 32 13.53 4.84 4.36
N ASP A 33 14.27 5.04 5.45
CA ASP A 33 14.80 3.94 6.27
C ASP A 33 13.94 3.67 7.52
N MET A 34 12.77 4.32 7.63
CA MET A 34 11.87 4.23 8.80
C MET A 34 12.55 4.47 10.14
N ASN A 35 13.55 5.35 10.18
CA ASN A 35 14.31 5.65 11.37
C ASN A 35 13.48 6.48 12.37
N ALA A 36 13.76 6.28 13.67
CA ALA A 36 13.14 7.12 14.68
C ALA A 36 13.63 8.57 14.55
N LEU A 37 12.72 9.55 14.55
CA LEU A 37 13.05 10.99 14.50
C LEU A 37 14.08 11.43 15.55
N ARG A 38 14.21 10.71 16.66
CA ARG A 38 15.20 10.97 17.72
C ARG A 38 16.65 10.72 17.27
N ILE A 39 16.87 10.04 16.14
CA ILE A 39 18.22 9.73 15.62
C ILE A 39 19.06 11.00 15.42
N VAL A 40 18.45 12.10 14.97
CA VAL A 40 19.10 13.41 14.77
C VAL A 40 19.62 14.03 16.07
N GLU A 41 19.22 13.46 17.22
CA GLU A 41 19.63 13.87 18.55
C GLU A 41 20.59 12.90 19.24
N LYS A 42 20.98 11.80 18.57
CA LYS A 42 21.94 10.84 19.12
C LYS A 42 23.36 11.32 18.88
N GLU A 43 24.17 11.28 19.94
CA GLU A 43 25.57 11.75 19.89
C GLU A 43 26.39 11.03 18.83
N GLY A 44 26.33 9.69 18.76
CA GLY A 44 27.07 8.93 17.74
C GLY A 44 26.69 9.32 16.29
N PHE A 45 25.42 9.60 16.03
CA PHE A 45 24.97 10.08 14.72
C PHE A 45 25.50 11.49 14.42
N ARG A 46 25.52 12.38 15.42
CA ARG A 46 26.09 13.73 15.28
C ARG A 46 27.59 13.70 15.06
N SER A 47 28.32 12.88 15.80
CA SER A 47 29.76 12.70 15.63
C SER A 47 30.11 12.15 14.24
N LEU A 48 29.31 11.20 13.73
CA LEU A 48 29.46 10.71 12.36
C LEU A 48 29.25 11.82 11.33
N LEU A 49 28.15 12.57 11.44
CA LEU A 49 27.86 13.69 10.53
C LEU A 49 28.94 14.77 10.60
N GLU A 50 29.43 15.08 11.81
CA GLU A 50 30.49 16.07 12.00
C GLU A 50 31.82 15.61 11.39
N GLY A 51 32.14 14.31 11.48
CA GLY A 51 33.32 13.73 10.84
C GLY A 51 33.26 13.71 9.31
N LEU A 52 32.05 13.60 8.73
CA LEU A 52 31.85 13.53 7.28
C LEU A 52 31.72 14.90 6.61
N VAL A 53 30.95 15.82 7.21
CA VAL A 53 30.56 17.09 6.59
C VAL A 53 31.11 18.30 7.36
N GLY A 54 31.80 18.07 8.48
CA GLY A 54 32.27 19.12 9.37
C GLY A 54 31.18 19.64 10.30
N LYS A 55 31.41 20.81 10.91
CA LYS A 55 30.51 21.40 11.92
C LYS A 55 29.13 21.72 11.34
N LEU A 56 28.19 20.79 11.50
CA LEU A 56 26.82 20.92 11.03
C LEU A 56 25.86 21.24 12.17
N LYS A 57 25.10 22.34 12.04
CA LYS A 57 24.03 22.67 12.98
C LYS A 57 22.75 21.87 12.66
N VAL A 58 22.69 20.64 13.15
CA VAL A 58 21.52 19.75 12.98
C VAL A 58 20.32 20.28 13.78
N LYS A 59 19.15 20.36 13.13
CA LYS A 59 17.90 20.76 13.78
C LYS A 59 17.44 19.68 14.79
N LYS A 60 16.67 20.09 15.79
CA LYS A 60 16.15 19.18 16.82
C LYS A 60 15.05 18.28 16.26
N ARG A 61 14.74 17.21 16.98
CA ARG A 61 13.65 16.27 16.67
C ARG A 61 12.33 16.99 16.40
N THR A 62 12.00 18.02 17.20
CA THR A 62 10.75 18.79 17.07
C THR A 62 10.60 19.46 15.70
N PHE A 63 11.68 19.98 15.14
CA PHE A 63 11.66 20.55 13.80
C PHE A 63 11.30 19.50 12.75
N PHE A 64 11.91 18.31 12.82
CA PHE A 64 11.61 17.23 11.89
C PHE A 64 10.22 16.63 12.11
N THR A 65 9.70 16.62 13.34
CA THR A 65 8.30 16.26 13.61
C THR A 65 7.33 17.20 12.88
N GLU A 66 7.51 18.52 13.00
CA GLU A 66 6.64 19.47 12.31
C GLU A 66 6.83 19.44 10.79
N LYS A 67 8.07 19.24 10.32
CA LYS A 67 8.33 19.02 8.89
C LYS A 67 7.60 17.79 8.37
N LEU A 68 7.70 16.65 9.06
CA LEU A 68 7.03 15.40 8.66
C LEU A 68 5.51 15.57 8.61
N LYS A 69 4.90 16.24 9.59
CA LYS A 69 3.45 16.53 9.57
C LYS A 69 3.03 17.37 8.37
N ARG A 70 3.81 18.40 8.04
CA ARG A 70 3.56 19.26 6.88
C ARG A 70 3.72 18.48 5.58
N ASP A 71 4.82 17.75 5.44
CA ASP A 71 5.09 16.94 4.25
C ASP A 71 3.99 15.89 4.05
N PHE A 72 3.56 15.20 5.12
CA PHE A 72 2.41 14.29 5.10
C PHE A 72 1.13 14.98 4.64
N SER A 73 0.81 16.16 5.18
CA SER A 73 -0.40 16.91 4.81
C SER A 73 -0.38 17.31 3.33
N ASN A 74 0.78 17.71 2.81
CA ASN A 74 0.96 18.04 1.40
C ASN A 74 0.81 16.80 0.52
N SER A 75 1.46 15.68 0.87
CA SER A 75 1.36 14.41 0.14
C SER A 75 -0.08 13.88 0.15
N LYS A 76 -0.78 13.98 1.27
CA LYS A 76 -2.18 13.60 1.38
C LYS A 76 -3.07 14.44 0.46
N THR A 77 -2.87 15.77 0.46
CA THR A 77 -3.62 16.68 -0.42
C THR A 77 -3.36 16.34 -1.90
N ALA A 78 -2.11 16.09 -2.27
CA ALA A 78 -1.76 15.67 -3.62
C ALA A 78 -2.39 14.32 -4.00
N LEU A 79 -2.48 13.38 -3.06
CA LEU A 79 -3.13 12.09 -3.26
C LEU A 79 -4.65 12.25 -3.44
N CYS A 80 -5.32 13.08 -2.63
CA CYS A 80 -6.74 13.38 -2.81
C CYS A 80 -7.01 13.94 -4.23
N LEU A 81 -6.19 14.89 -4.70
CA LEU A 81 -6.31 15.43 -6.06
C LEU A 81 -6.09 14.37 -7.14
N ALA A 82 -5.12 13.47 -6.94
CA ALA A 82 -4.87 12.37 -7.87
C ALA A 82 -6.04 11.37 -7.94
N LEU A 83 -6.72 11.12 -6.82
CA LEU A 83 -7.89 10.25 -6.72
C LEU A 83 -9.17 10.95 -7.20
N GLU A 84 -9.24 12.28 -7.12
CA GLU A 84 -10.33 13.07 -7.71
C GLU A 84 -10.42 12.88 -9.23
N ASN A 85 -9.27 12.74 -9.90
CA ASN A 85 -9.22 12.46 -11.34
C ASN A 85 -9.40 10.97 -11.69
N ALA A 86 -9.36 10.06 -10.71
CA ALA A 86 -9.60 8.64 -10.95
C ALA A 86 -11.10 8.40 -11.23
N THR A 87 -11.39 7.58 -12.25
CA THR A 87 -12.75 7.12 -12.54
C THR A 87 -13.17 6.01 -11.58
N ASP A 88 -12.29 5.01 -11.44
CA ASP A 88 -12.53 3.79 -10.68
C ASP A 88 -11.34 3.54 -9.74
N VAL A 89 -11.65 3.10 -8.53
CA VAL A 89 -10.69 2.79 -7.49
C VAL A 89 -10.96 1.38 -6.96
N CYS A 90 -9.90 0.60 -6.81
CA CYS A 90 -9.92 -0.64 -6.04
C CYS A 90 -9.13 -0.41 -4.75
N THR A 91 -9.60 -0.94 -3.63
CA THR A 91 -8.88 -0.87 -2.36
C THR A 91 -8.47 -2.26 -1.88
N THR A 92 -7.31 -2.36 -1.25
CA THR A 92 -6.90 -3.54 -0.50
C THR A 92 -6.86 -3.18 0.98
N ALA A 93 -7.47 -4.00 1.84
CA ALA A 93 -7.42 -3.82 3.28
C ALA A 93 -6.84 -5.05 3.96
N ASP A 94 -5.91 -4.82 4.88
CA ASP A 94 -5.29 -5.87 5.70
C ASP A 94 -5.44 -5.50 7.18
N MET A 95 -5.74 -6.49 8.02
CA MET A 95 -5.84 -6.32 9.46
C MET A 95 -4.92 -7.28 10.19
N TRP A 96 -3.99 -6.71 10.95
CA TRP A 96 -3.05 -7.49 11.74
C TRP A 96 -3.04 -7.07 13.20
N THR A 97 -2.52 -7.96 14.04
CA THR A 97 -2.26 -7.68 15.45
C THR A 97 -0.75 -7.69 15.70
N ALA A 98 -0.25 -6.58 16.24
CA ALA A 98 1.15 -6.43 16.64
C ALA A 98 1.23 -5.85 18.06
N HIS A 99 2.05 -6.45 18.92
CA HIS A 99 2.25 -6.00 20.31
C HIS A 99 0.93 -5.79 21.08
N ARG A 100 0.00 -6.75 20.99
CA ARG A 100 -1.33 -6.72 21.66
C ARG A 100 -2.19 -5.52 21.23
N ARG A 101 -1.96 -5.00 20.02
CA ARG A 101 -2.73 -3.92 19.40
C ARG A 101 -3.07 -4.32 17.99
N SER A 102 -4.26 -3.94 17.56
CA SER A 102 -4.74 -4.27 16.23
C SER A 102 -4.72 -3.05 15.34
N TYR A 103 -4.44 -3.29 14.07
CA TYR A 103 -4.25 -2.27 13.06
C TYR A 103 -5.00 -2.67 11.80
N ILE A 104 -5.42 -1.67 11.05
CA ILE A 104 -5.90 -1.80 9.69
C ILE A 104 -4.99 -0.98 8.77
N GLY A 105 -4.49 -1.63 7.74
CA GLY A 105 -3.81 -1.02 6.62
C GLY A 105 -4.75 -0.99 5.44
N MET A 106 -4.83 0.12 4.72
CA MET A 106 -5.60 0.19 3.49
C MET A 106 -4.82 0.90 2.39
N THR A 107 -4.82 0.32 1.19
CA THR A 107 -4.15 0.83 0.00
C THR A 107 -5.17 1.00 -1.12
N ALA A 108 -5.11 2.13 -1.83
CA ALA A 108 -5.88 2.34 -3.06
C ALA A 108 -5.04 1.98 -4.28
N HIS A 109 -5.72 1.49 -5.31
CA HIS A 109 -5.20 1.17 -6.62
C HIS A 109 -6.11 1.78 -7.68
N TRP A 110 -5.53 2.51 -8.64
CA TRP A 110 -6.30 3.12 -9.73
C TRP A 110 -5.48 3.16 -11.02
N LYS A 111 -6.16 3.38 -12.15
CA LYS A 111 -5.53 3.56 -13.45
C LYS A 111 -5.25 5.05 -13.68
N GLY A 112 -3.99 5.40 -13.95
CA GLY A 112 -3.64 6.75 -14.37
C GLY A 112 -4.07 7.05 -15.82
N GLU A 113 -4.06 8.32 -16.20
CA GLU A 113 -4.29 8.77 -17.59
C GLU A 113 -3.32 8.13 -18.58
N ASP A 114 -2.12 7.79 -18.11
CA ASP A 114 -1.08 7.08 -18.86
C ASP A 114 -1.31 5.56 -18.95
N LEU A 115 -2.50 5.09 -18.58
CA LEU A 115 -2.89 3.67 -18.50
C LEU A 115 -2.04 2.83 -17.54
N LYS A 116 -1.21 3.46 -16.71
CA LYS A 116 -0.40 2.78 -15.71
C LYS A 116 -1.17 2.64 -14.40
N ARG A 117 -1.08 1.46 -13.79
CA ARG A 117 -1.58 1.23 -12.43
C ARG A 117 -0.78 2.08 -11.44
N ARG A 118 -1.49 2.80 -10.59
CA ARG A 118 -0.95 3.55 -9.46
C ARG A 118 -1.47 2.93 -8.18
N SER A 119 -0.66 3.02 -7.13
CA SER A 119 -1.00 2.51 -5.80
C SER A 119 -0.58 3.53 -4.75
N ALA A 120 -1.40 3.70 -3.71
CA ALA A 120 -1.05 4.56 -2.58
C ALA A 120 -1.65 4.04 -1.29
N CYS A 121 -0.85 4.05 -0.21
CA CYS A 121 -1.34 3.79 1.14
C CYS A 121 -2.30 4.91 1.55
N LEU A 122 -3.54 4.56 1.84
CA LEU A 122 -4.54 5.49 2.39
C LEU A 122 -4.40 5.61 3.91
N ALA A 123 -4.19 4.49 4.60
CA ALA A 123 -4.24 4.46 6.04
C ALA A 123 -3.43 3.31 6.66
N ILE A 124 -2.84 3.60 7.81
CA ILE A 124 -2.39 2.61 8.79
C ILE A 124 -2.94 3.08 10.14
N ARG A 125 -4.07 2.52 10.57
CA ARG A 125 -4.83 2.98 11.75
C ARG A 125 -4.84 1.93 12.83
N ARG A 126 -4.73 2.37 14.07
CA ARG A 126 -4.96 1.51 15.23
C ARG A 126 -6.47 1.33 15.45
N VAL A 127 -6.90 0.08 15.50
CA VAL A 127 -8.25 -0.32 15.93
C VAL A 127 -8.21 -0.49 17.45
N LYS A 128 -8.97 0.33 18.18
CA LYS A 128 -8.95 0.36 19.66
C LYS A 128 -10.14 -0.35 20.28
N ASP A 129 -11.27 -0.37 19.58
CA ASP A 129 -12.52 -0.96 20.06
C ASP A 129 -12.56 -2.47 19.79
N ARG A 130 -13.63 -3.13 20.24
CA ARG A 130 -13.87 -4.53 19.85
C ARG A 130 -13.90 -4.60 18.33
N HIS A 131 -13.32 -5.65 17.75
CA HIS A 131 -13.31 -5.87 16.31
C HIS A 131 -14.67 -6.38 15.84
N THR A 132 -15.72 -5.66 16.21
CA THR A 132 -17.04 -5.89 15.67
C THR A 132 -17.06 -5.36 14.24
N PHE A 133 -17.90 -5.99 13.44
CA PHE A 133 -17.95 -5.77 12.00
C PHE A 133 -18.33 -4.33 11.64
N ASP A 134 -19.24 -3.72 12.42
CA ASP A 134 -19.68 -2.32 12.33
C ASP A 134 -18.54 -1.32 12.56
N VAL A 135 -17.65 -1.61 13.50
CA VAL A 135 -16.47 -0.78 13.77
C VAL A 135 -15.52 -0.80 12.58
N ILE A 136 -15.28 -1.98 11.99
CA ILE A 136 -14.39 -2.14 10.84
C ILE A 136 -14.98 -1.42 9.62
N ALA A 137 -16.26 -1.66 9.33
CA ALA A 137 -16.99 -0.99 8.26
C ALA A 137 -16.96 0.54 8.38
N LYS A 138 -17.18 1.05 9.59
CA LYS A 138 -17.08 2.49 9.88
C LYS A 138 -15.69 3.02 9.61
N ILE A 139 -14.63 2.33 10.07
CA ILE A 139 -13.25 2.75 9.84
C ILE A 139 -12.93 2.79 8.35
N ILE A 140 -13.35 1.77 7.59
CA ILE A 140 -13.19 1.71 6.14
C ILE A 140 -13.89 2.90 5.47
N ASN A 141 -15.17 3.12 5.78
CA ASN A 141 -15.95 4.23 5.24
C ASN A 141 -15.33 5.60 5.60
N ASP A 142 -14.87 5.77 6.84
CA ASP A 142 -14.20 6.98 7.29
C ASP A 142 -12.90 7.24 6.50
N ILE A 143 -12.15 6.18 6.14
CA ILE A 143 -10.98 6.31 5.29
C ILE A 143 -11.41 6.69 3.86
N HIS A 144 -12.42 6.03 3.27
CA HIS A 144 -12.91 6.40 1.93
C HIS A 144 -13.38 7.85 1.86
N LYS A 145 -14.11 8.32 2.88
CA LYS A 145 -14.55 9.72 3.02
C LYS A 145 -13.37 10.68 3.12
N GLU A 146 -12.33 10.33 3.88
CA GLU A 146 -11.14 11.16 4.04
C GLU A 146 -10.40 11.44 2.73
N PHE A 147 -10.51 10.54 1.76
CA PHE A 147 -9.91 10.66 0.43
C PHE A 147 -10.91 11.01 -0.68
N ASN A 148 -12.18 11.25 -0.35
CA ASN A 148 -13.27 11.55 -1.31
C ASN A 148 -13.42 10.48 -2.41
N ILE A 149 -13.36 9.20 -2.03
CA ILE A 149 -13.45 8.07 -2.97
C ILE A 149 -14.65 7.14 -2.71
N VAL A 150 -15.57 7.50 -1.81
CA VAL A 150 -16.71 6.64 -1.44
C VAL A 150 -17.45 6.11 -2.67
N ASP A 151 -17.82 7.00 -3.57
CA ASP A 151 -18.61 6.69 -4.77
C ASP A 151 -17.75 6.18 -5.95
N LYS A 152 -16.46 5.93 -5.72
CA LYS A 152 -15.48 5.50 -6.73
C LYS A 152 -14.87 4.15 -6.43
N VAL A 153 -15.17 3.55 -5.27
CA VAL A 153 -14.62 2.25 -4.90
C VAL A 153 -15.50 1.16 -5.49
N ASN A 154 -15.04 0.50 -6.54
CA ASN A 154 -15.78 -0.57 -7.21
C ASN A 154 -15.49 -1.93 -6.59
N VAL A 155 -14.28 -2.11 -6.04
CA VAL A 155 -13.82 -3.39 -5.50
C VAL A 155 -13.00 -3.14 -4.23
N MET A 156 -13.26 -3.93 -3.19
CA MET A 156 -12.37 -4.07 -2.05
C MET A 156 -11.87 -5.49 -1.92
N ILE A 157 -10.55 -5.64 -1.81
CA ILE A 157 -9.87 -6.92 -1.59
C ILE A 157 -9.42 -6.96 -0.15
N THR A 158 -9.81 -7.99 0.59
CA THR A 158 -9.35 -8.20 1.97
C THR A 158 -8.75 -9.58 2.13
N ASP A 159 -8.00 -9.79 3.21
CA ASP A 159 -7.71 -11.15 3.63
C ASP A 159 -9.00 -11.84 4.11
N SER A 160 -9.02 -13.17 4.11
CA SER A 160 -10.17 -13.99 4.53
C SER A 160 -10.38 -13.99 6.05
N GLY A 161 -9.87 -12.96 6.75
CA GLY A 161 -10.09 -12.78 8.18
C GLY A 161 -11.58 -12.77 8.50
N SER A 162 -12.01 -13.64 9.42
CA SER A 162 -13.43 -13.82 9.81
C SER A 162 -14.18 -12.53 10.16
N ASN A 163 -13.46 -11.47 10.54
CA ASN A 163 -14.04 -10.15 10.81
C ASN A 163 -14.40 -9.38 9.54
N PHE A 164 -13.62 -9.50 8.46
CA PHE A 164 -13.93 -8.90 7.18
C PHE A 164 -15.13 -9.58 6.54
N LEU A 165 -15.16 -10.91 6.51
CA LEU A 165 -16.30 -11.69 5.98
C LEU A 165 -17.64 -11.27 6.61
N LYS A 166 -17.65 -10.91 7.89
CA LYS A 166 -18.86 -10.41 8.57
C LYS A 166 -19.17 -8.94 8.30
N ALA A 167 -18.15 -8.08 8.18
CA ALA A 167 -18.34 -6.65 7.88
C ALA A 167 -18.96 -6.44 6.52
N PHE A 168 -18.56 -7.28 5.58
CA PHE A 168 -18.93 -7.21 4.19
C PHE A 168 -20.33 -7.78 3.93
N LYS A 169 -20.69 -8.93 4.49
CA LYS A 169 -22.03 -9.55 4.36
C LYS A 169 -23.22 -8.65 4.77
N VAL A 170 -22.99 -7.53 5.45
CA VAL A 170 -24.01 -6.55 5.83
C VAL A 170 -24.21 -5.46 4.77
N PHE A 171 -23.22 -5.24 3.90
CA PHE A 171 -23.33 -4.31 2.75
C PHE A 171 -23.77 -5.00 1.47
N GLY A 172 -23.56 -6.31 1.33
CA GLY A 172 -24.18 -7.08 0.26
C GLY A 172 -25.56 -7.52 0.71
N GLY A 173 -26.58 -7.18 -0.06
CA GLY A 173 -27.91 -7.76 0.10
C GLY A 173 -27.83 -9.28 0.22
N ASN A 174 -28.72 -9.84 1.03
CA ASN A 174 -28.77 -11.27 1.34
C ASN A 174 -28.90 -12.14 0.07
N GLU A 175 -27.78 -12.60 -0.49
CA GLU A 175 -27.77 -13.83 -1.27
C GLU A 175 -27.17 -14.94 -0.42
N GLN A 176 -28.05 -15.88 -0.06
CA GLN A 176 -27.73 -17.10 0.65
C GLN A 176 -26.81 -17.95 -0.23
N THR A 177 -25.53 -18.04 0.11
CA THR A 177 -24.79 -19.27 -0.11
C THR A 177 -25.03 -20.16 1.11
N GLU A 178 -25.96 -21.09 0.95
CA GLU A 178 -26.11 -22.24 1.84
C GLU A 178 -24.77 -22.98 1.83
N ASP A 179 -23.95 -22.74 2.86
CA ASP A 179 -23.07 -23.71 3.51
C ASP A 179 -22.11 -23.00 4.48
N GLN A 180 -22.58 -22.74 5.70
CA GLN A 180 -21.93 -23.15 6.96
C GLN A 180 -22.66 -22.55 8.16
N ASP A 181 -23.28 -23.45 8.92
CA ASP A 181 -24.18 -23.20 10.03
C ASP A 181 -23.65 -22.31 11.18
N ASN A 182 -24.63 -21.64 11.79
CA ASN A 182 -24.67 -21.06 13.14
C ASN A 182 -23.90 -19.75 13.38
N LEU A 183 -24.61 -18.63 13.24
CA LEU A 183 -24.58 -17.57 14.26
C LEU A 183 -25.96 -16.91 14.36
N GLN A 184 -26.62 -17.14 15.50
CA GLN A 184 -27.98 -16.73 15.82
C GLN A 184 -28.18 -15.21 15.83
N ASN A 185 -29.32 -14.81 15.23
CA ASN A 185 -30.16 -13.64 15.50
C ASN A 185 -29.50 -12.35 15.99
N TYR A 186 -29.26 -11.43 15.06
CA TYR A 186 -29.39 -10.00 15.34
C TYR A 186 -30.25 -9.38 14.24
N GLU A 187 -31.46 -8.98 14.63
CA GLU A 187 -32.44 -8.33 13.77
C GLU A 187 -32.26 -6.81 13.90
N TYR A 188 -31.93 -6.11 12.80
CA TYR A 188 -32.18 -4.67 12.71
C TYR A 188 -32.16 -4.12 11.27
N GLY A 189 -33.24 -3.40 10.93
CA GLY A 189 -33.19 -2.07 10.32
C GLY A 189 -32.93 -1.97 8.83
N ASP A 190 -34.01 -1.99 8.08
CA ASP A 190 -34.15 -1.59 6.68
C ASP A 190 -33.38 -0.29 6.37
N CYS A 191 -32.35 -0.39 5.52
CA CYS A 191 -31.74 0.74 4.84
C CYS A 191 -31.79 0.45 3.33
N GLU A 192 -32.83 0.96 2.69
CA GLU A 192 -32.99 0.98 1.23
C GLU A 192 -31.89 1.86 0.60
N ASP A 193 -30.81 1.23 0.15
CA ASP A 193 -29.94 1.70 -0.93
C ASP A 193 -29.42 0.43 -1.63
N ASP A 194 -30.16 -0.01 -2.66
CA ASP A 194 -29.91 -1.22 -3.46
C ASP A 194 -28.69 -1.04 -4.39
N ASP A 195 -27.49 -0.99 -3.84
CA ASP A 195 -26.27 -1.33 -4.57
C ASP A 195 -25.85 -2.74 -4.16
N ASP A 196 -26.16 -3.74 -5.01
CA ASP A 196 -25.83 -5.15 -4.77
C ASP A 196 -24.30 -5.36 -4.66
N VAL A 197 -23.76 -5.42 -3.42
CA VAL A 197 -22.36 -5.78 -3.19
C VAL A 197 -22.19 -7.30 -3.28
N VAL A 198 -21.53 -7.78 -4.34
CA VAL A 198 -21.25 -9.20 -4.54
C VAL A 198 -19.98 -9.62 -3.78
N PHE A 199 -20.09 -10.65 -2.95
CA PHE A 199 -18.92 -11.28 -2.33
C PHE A 199 -18.34 -12.37 -3.21
N ILE A 200 -17.06 -12.20 -3.55
CA ILE A 200 -16.31 -13.13 -4.38
C ILE A 200 -15.16 -13.69 -3.54
N ASP A 201 -15.15 -15.01 -3.31
CA ASP A 201 -14.02 -15.70 -2.71
C ASP A 201 -12.90 -15.89 -3.75
N LEU A 202 -11.90 -15.03 -3.69
CA LEU A 202 -10.74 -15.11 -4.60
C LEU A 202 -9.91 -16.38 -4.37
N ASP A 203 -9.88 -16.93 -3.16
CA ASP A 203 -9.12 -18.16 -2.88
C ASP A 203 -9.77 -19.36 -3.60
N GLN A 204 -11.10 -19.40 -3.65
CA GLN A 204 -11.83 -20.41 -4.42
C GLN A 204 -11.56 -20.28 -5.92
N ILE A 205 -11.65 -19.07 -6.49
CA ILE A 205 -11.39 -18.84 -7.92
C ILE A 205 -9.97 -19.27 -8.30
N PHE A 206 -8.97 -18.91 -7.49
CA PHE A 206 -7.59 -19.30 -7.78
C PHE A 206 -7.36 -20.81 -7.66
N GLN A 207 -8.07 -21.49 -6.76
CA GLN A 207 -8.01 -22.95 -6.65
C GLN A 207 -8.67 -23.63 -7.85
N GLU A 208 -9.82 -23.16 -8.29
CA GLU A 208 -10.51 -23.68 -9.48
C GLU A 208 -9.67 -23.50 -10.74
N HIS A 209 -9.04 -22.33 -10.92
CA HIS A 209 -8.18 -22.08 -12.08
C HIS A 209 -6.93 -22.99 -12.09
N ARG A 210 -6.30 -23.20 -10.92
CA ARG A 210 -5.18 -24.14 -10.80
C ARG A 210 -5.59 -25.58 -11.04
N ALA A 211 -6.79 -25.98 -10.62
CA ALA A 211 -7.31 -27.31 -10.87
C ALA A 211 -7.60 -27.52 -12.37
N GLN A 212 -8.12 -26.50 -13.06
CA GLN A 212 -8.35 -26.53 -14.50
C GLN A 212 -7.05 -26.60 -15.31
N GLU A 213 -6.01 -25.85 -14.90
CA GLU A 213 -4.68 -25.93 -15.52
C GLU A 213 -4.05 -27.33 -15.35
N GLN A 214 -4.21 -27.96 -14.18
CA GLN A 214 -3.76 -29.33 -13.94
C GLN A 214 -4.54 -30.39 -14.72
N THR A 215 -5.83 -30.18 -15.01
CA THR A 215 -6.60 -31.11 -15.86
C THR A 215 -6.17 -31.05 -17.32
N VAL A 216 -5.82 -29.87 -17.85
CA VAL A 216 -5.37 -29.71 -19.24
C VAL A 216 -3.98 -30.33 -19.45
N GLU A 217 -3.04 -30.15 -18.51
CA GLU A 217 -1.71 -30.78 -18.60
C GLU A 217 -1.76 -32.32 -18.54
N ASN A 218 -2.77 -32.90 -17.87
CA ASN A 218 -2.94 -34.35 -17.79
C ASN A 218 -3.66 -34.93 -19.02
N GLU A 219 -4.51 -34.17 -19.70
CA GLU A 219 -5.17 -34.61 -20.94
C GLU A 219 -4.21 -34.59 -22.15
N ASP A 220 -3.25 -33.65 -22.19
CA ASP A 220 -2.23 -33.61 -23.24
C ASP A 220 -1.18 -34.74 -23.10
N ALA A 221 -0.99 -35.28 -21.90
CA ALA A 221 -0.06 -36.39 -21.65
C ALA A 221 -0.65 -37.78 -21.97
N ASP A 222 -1.98 -37.92 -22.03
CA ASP A 222 -2.67 -39.20 -22.30
C ASP A 222 -3.03 -39.39 -23.80
N SER A 223 -2.75 -38.38 -24.65
CA SER A 223 -3.01 -38.45 -26.09
C SER A 223 -1.82 -38.90 -26.95
N SER A 224 -0.65 -39.17 -26.35
CA SER A 224 0.58 -39.49 -27.11
C SER A 224 0.94 -40.98 -27.22
N ASP A 225 0.16 -41.91 -26.64
CA ASP A 225 0.53 -43.33 -26.54
C ASP A 225 -0.38 -44.33 -27.29
N GLU A 226 -1.18 -43.88 -28.27
CA GLU A 226 -1.89 -44.79 -29.19
C GLU A 226 -1.58 -44.51 -30.67
N ASP A 227 -0.32 -44.73 -31.10
CA ASP A 227 -0.03 -44.92 -32.53
C ASP A 227 1.33 -45.61 -32.77
N SER A 228 1.53 -46.78 -32.16
CA SER A 228 2.62 -47.67 -32.59
C SER A 228 2.35 -49.13 -32.28
N GLU A 229 1.31 -49.71 -32.89
CA GLU A 229 1.24 -51.18 -33.08
C GLU A 229 0.25 -51.52 -34.21
N ASN A 230 0.66 -51.26 -35.46
CA ASN A 230 0.32 -52.10 -36.61
C ASN A 230 1.06 -51.63 -37.86
N LEU A 231 2.05 -52.39 -38.29
CA LEU A 231 2.42 -52.57 -39.69
C LEU A 231 3.24 -53.88 -39.80
N GLU A 232 2.70 -54.77 -40.62
CA GLU A 232 3.22 -56.10 -41.02
C GLU A 232 4.68 -56.09 -41.52
#